data_AF-A0A661MX50-F1
#
_entry.id   AF-A0A661MX50-F1
#
_cell.length_a   1.000
_cell.length_b   1.000
_cell.length_c   1.000
_cell.angle_alpha   90.00
_cell.angle_beta   90.00
_cell.angle_gamma   90.00
#
_symmetry.space_group_name_H-M   'P 1'
#
loop_
_entity.id
_entity.type
_entity.pdbx_description
1 polymer ?
#
loop_
_entity_poly.entity_id
_entity_poly.type
_entity_poly.pdbx_seq_one_letter_code
_entity_poly.pdbx_strand_id
1 'polypeptide(L)'
;METDYLIRPAAVQEERLLLAPAEETGYFCRAMEHAMTRISSVFAFFAFCALFTLAACGGASAGGIPEDCEVRYDGQCYMTSAEACAAASCPSERCLILRTDPGQVDCQPEVTPEPGEGADEPVSSSAGGGEGDPCDATTRCAEGLFCDGAEGCDVPWTCQPTRPCTRDLVTYCGCDGETFQNSGSCPGRPYANRGSCED
;
A
#
# COMPACT_ATOMS: atom_id res chain seq x y z
N MET A 1 -52.23 -1.50 -31.23
CA MET A 1 -51.71 -2.20 -30.04
C MET A 1 -50.54 -1.38 -29.56
N GLU A 2 -50.85 -0.31 -28.85
CA GLU A 2 -49.90 0.65 -28.28
C GLU A 2 -49.40 0.09 -26.94
N THR A 3 -48.09 0.01 -26.77
CA THR A 3 -47.44 -0.43 -25.55
C THR A 3 -46.78 0.78 -24.89
N ASP A 4 -47.44 1.28 -23.85
CA ASP A 4 -47.00 2.34 -22.96
C ASP A 4 -45.76 1.89 -22.15
N TYR A 5 -44.62 2.55 -22.38
CA TYR A 5 -43.36 2.31 -21.68
C TYR A 5 -43.25 3.31 -20.52
N LEU A 6 -43.76 2.93 -19.34
CA LEU A 6 -43.66 3.73 -18.12
C LEU A 6 -42.21 3.75 -17.60
N ILE A 7 -41.54 4.87 -17.80
CA ILE A 7 -40.23 5.21 -17.23
C ILE A 7 -40.39 5.38 -15.70
N ARG A 8 -39.81 4.48 -14.92
CA ARG A 8 -39.64 4.66 -13.46
C ARG A 8 -38.38 5.50 -13.20
N PRO A 9 -38.46 6.62 -12.47
CA PRO A 9 -37.27 7.36 -12.05
C PRO A 9 -36.51 6.58 -10.97
N ALA A 10 -35.19 6.53 -11.12
CA ALA A 10 -34.27 5.95 -10.16
C ALA A 10 -34.31 6.75 -8.84
N ALA A 11 -34.52 6.04 -7.73
CA ALA A 11 -34.41 6.62 -6.40
C ALA A 11 -32.95 6.99 -6.11
N VAL A 12 -32.72 8.25 -5.77
CA VAL A 12 -31.44 8.78 -5.29
C VAL A 12 -31.23 8.24 -3.87
N GLN A 13 -30.25 7.37 -3.69
CA GLN A 13 -29.80 6.91 -2.38
C GLN A 13 -28.87 7.99 -1.80
N GLU A 14 -29.36 8.74 -0.81
CA GLU A 14 -28.51 9.58 0.05
C GLU A 14 -27.62 8.66 0.89
N GLU A 15 -26.37 8.49 0.43
CA GLU A 15 -25.33 7.80 1.20
C GLU A 15 -24.84 8.73 2.31
N ARG A 16 -25.44 8.56 3.48
CA ARG A 16 -25.11 9.24 4.72
C ARG A 16 -23.72 8.76 5.17
N LEU A 17 -22.69 9.52 4.78
CA LEU A 17 -21.30 9.35 5.18
C LEU A 17 -21.18 9.40 6.72
N LEU A 18 -21.21 8.24 7.37
CA LEU A 18 -20.86 8.08 8.78
C LEU A 18 -19.33 8.16 8.89
N LEU A 19 -18.82 9.33 9.27
CA LEU A 19 -17.45 9.47 9.75
C LEU A 19 -17.29 8.59 10.99
N ALA A 20 -16.49 7.53 10.87
CA ALA A 20 -15.99 6.79 12.03
C ALA A 20 -14.98 7.67 12.80
N PRO A 21 -15.02 7.69 14.14
CA PRO A 21 -14.00 8.34 14.94
C PRO A 21 -12.65 7.61 14.79
N ALA A 22 -11.61 8.38 14.51
CA ALA A 22 -10.22 7.93 14.50
C ALA A 22 -9.74 7.74 15.95
N GLU A 23 -10.01 6.56 16.51
CA GLU A 23 -9.41 6.11 17.76
C GLU A 23 -8.77 4.75 17.49
N GLU A 24 -7.44 4.71 17.30
CA GLU A 24 -6.53 3.63 17.70
C GLU A 24 -5.13 3.76 17.06
N THR A 25 -4.41 4.85 17.37
CA THR A 25 -2.94 4.95 17.15
C THR A 25 -2.14 4.79 18.45
N GLY A 26 -2.73 4.21 19.49
CA GLY A 26 -2.16 4.18 20.85
C GLY A 26 -1.47 2.88 21.30
N TYR A 27 -1.36 1.83 20.46
CA TYR A 27 -0.89 0.52 20.94
C TYR A 27 0.54 0.12 20.53
N PHE A 28 1.21 0.83 19.62
CA PHE A 28 2.54 0.41 19.14
C PHE A 28 3.73 0.85 20.01
N CYS A 29 3.58 1.86 20.88
CA CYS A 29 4.72 2.31 21.71
C CYS A 29 4.97 1.48 22.98
N ARG A 30 4.11 0.50 23.32
CA ARG A 30 4.32 -0.33 24.54
C ARG A 30 4.92 -1.71 24.28
N ALA A 31 5.13 -2.11 23.03
CA ALA A 31 5.68 -3.42 22.69
C ALA A 31 7.22 -3.48 22.63
N MET A 32 7.93 -2.34 22.59
CA MET A 32 9.40 -2.34 22.52
C MET A 32 10.12 -2.36 23.87
N GLU A 33 9.45 -2.12 24.99
CA GLU A 33 10.10 -2.17 26.31
C GLU A 33 10.34 -3.60 26.83
N HIS A 34 9.67 -4.62 26.26
CA HIS A 34 9.85 -6.01 26.69
C HIS A 34 11.00 -6.77 25.99
N ALA A 35 11.65 -6.18 24.98
CA ALA A 35 12.76 -6.81 24.27
C ALA A 35 14.16 -6.50 24.85
N MET A 36 14.27 -5.63 25.85
CA MET A 36 15.56 -5.24 26.47
C MET A 36 15.85 -5.88 27.84
N THR A 37 15.17 -6.98 28.20
CA THR A 37 15.35 -7.64 29.53
C THR A 37 16.03 -9.01 29.46
N ARG A 38 16.76 -9.34 28.39
CA ARG A 38 17.50 -10.62 28.27
C ARG A 38 18.97 -10.50 27.85
N ILE A 39 19.65 -9.44 28.29
CA ILE A 39 21.13 -9.42 28.33
C ILE A 39 21.56 -9.29 29.80
N SER A 40 21.33 -10.37 30.55
CA SER A 40 21.96 -10.63 31.85
C SER A 40 23.33 -11.23 31.58
N SER A 41 24.42 -10.45 31.70
CA SER A 41 25.78 -10.96 32.02
C SER A 41 26.91 -9.89 32.05
N VAL A 42 26.64 -8.62 32.34
CA VAL A 42 27.72 -7.66 32.72
C VAL A 42 27.29 -6.81 33.92
N PHE A 43 26.93 -7.49 35.00
CA PHE A 43 26.84 -6.96 36.36
C PHE A 43 28.25 -6.58 36.84
N ALA A 44 28.72 -5.36 36.53
CA ALA A 44 29.89 -4.78 37.23
C ALA A 44 30.05 -3.26 37.07
N PHE A 45 29.45 -2.60 36.06
CA PHE A 45 29.91 -1.25 35.69
C PHE A 45 29.08 -0.04 36.12
N PHE A 46 27.82 -0.18 36.55
CA PHE A 46 26.97 1.01 36.78
C PHE A 46 26.52 1.23 38.22
N ALA A 47 27.40 0.92 39.18
CA ALA A 47 27.41 1.61 40.47
C ALA A 47 27.79 3.11 40.35
N PHE A 48 28.09 3.59 39.13
CA PHE A 48 28.40 5.00 38.84
C PHE A 48 27.20 5.86 38.39
N CYS A 49 26.02 5.28 38.16
CA CYS A 49 24.85 6.06 37.67
C CYS A 49 23.96 6.65 38.77
N ALA A 50 24.26 6.42 40.06
CA ALA A 50 23.45 6.94 41.16
C ALA A 50 23.80 8.39 41.58
N LEU A 51 24.81 9.01 40.96
CA LEU A 51 25.30 10.36 41.31
C LEU A 51 25.08 11.42 40.23
N PHE A 52 24.48 11.09 39.08
CA PHE A 52 24.18 12.03 38.00
C PHE A 52 22.67 12.28 37.79
N THR A 53 21.85 12.02 38.81
CA THR A 53 20.38 12.02 38.74
C THR A 53 19.71 13.35 39.14
N LEU A 54 20.42 14.49 39.14
CA LEU A 54 19.87 15.72 39.72
C LEU A 54 20.03 17.02 38.91
N ALA A 55 20.53 16.99 37.68
CA ALA A 55 20.78 18.24 36.94
C ALA A 55 20.49 18.14 35.42
N ALA A 56 19.29 17.74 35.01
CA ALA A 56 18.82 18.03 33.64
C ALA A 56 17.29 17.87 33.41
N CYS A 57 16.42 17.97 34.43
CA CYS A 57 15.01 18.29 34.17
C CYS A 57 14.87 19.81 34.00
N GLY A 58 15.51 20.35 32.96
CA GLY A 58 15.24 21.70 32.46
C GLY A 58 13.93 21.66 31.69
N GLY A 59 12.95 22.43 32.16
CA GLY A 59 11.55 22.38 31.75
C GLY A 59 11.33 22.26 30.24
N ALA A 60 10.52 21.26 29.87
CA ALA A 60 9.74 21.32 28.64
C ALA A 60 8.80 22.51 28.76
N SER A 61 9.27 23.68 28.32
CA SER A 61 8.44 24.84 28.11
C SER A 61 7.35 24.42 27.15
N ALA A 62 6.10 24.41 27.62
CA ALA A 62 4.90 24.38 26.79
C ALA A 62 4.79 25.72 26.04
N GLY A 63 5.81 26.01 25.22
CA GLY A 63 5.83 27.13 24.30
C GLY A 63 4.77 26.86 23.26
N GLY A 64 3.71 27.66 23.26
CA GLY A 64 2.73 27.65 22.18
C GLY A 64 3.47 27.75 20.84
N ILE A 65 2.99 27.00 19.86
CA ILE A 65 3.52 27.04 18.50
C ILE A 65 3.37 28.49 18.02
N PRO A 66 4.44 29.17 17.59
CA PRO A 66 4.33 30.51 17.02
C PRO A 66 3.41 30.44 15.79
N GLU A 67 2.54 31.45 15.62
CA GLU A 67 1.49 31.44 14.58
C GLU A 67 2.05 31.40 13.14
N ASP A 68 3.35 31.66 12.97
CA ASP A 68 4.05 31.66 11.67
C ASP A 68 4.92 30.41 11.44
N CYS A 69 4.69 29.32 12.18
CA CYS A 69 5.48 28.08 12.05
C CYS A 69 5.10 27.29 10.78
N GLU A 70 5.92 27.34 9.72
CA GLU A 70 5.67 26.57 8.49
C GLU A 70 6.08 25.09 8.63
N VAL A 71 7.26 24.83 9.19
CA VAL A 71 7.80 23.46 9.36
C VAL A 71 8.32 23.25 10.78
N ARG A 72 8.00 22.11 11.39
CA ARG A 72 8.45 21.72 12.73
C ARG A 72 9.38 20.52 12.67
N TYR A 73 10.53 20.63 13.33
CA TYR A 73 11.49 19.55 13.51
C TYR A 73 12.14 19.62 14.90
N ASP A 74 12.13 18.50 15.63
CA ASP A 74 12.68 18.37 17.00
C ASP A 74 12.19 19.46 17.99
N GLY A 75 10.90 19.82 17.89
CA GLY A 75 10.29 20.85 18.72
C GLY A 75 10.67 22.29 18.36
N GLN A 76 11.50 22.51 17.34
CA GLN A 76 11.81 23.82 16.78
C GLN A 76 10.98 24.12 15.54
N CYS A 77 10.67 25.41 15.33
CA CYS A 77 9.95 25.92 14.18
C CYS A 77 10.91 26.57 13.19
N TYR A 78 10.73 26.28 11.91
CA TYR A 78 11.52 26.78 10.80
C TYR A 78 10.61 27.48 9.80
N MET A 79 11.09 28.58 9.22
CA MET A 79 10.35 29.39 8.24
C MET A 79 10.46 28.83 6.82
N THR A 80 11.43 27.95 6.57
CA THR A 80 11.63 27.35 5.26
C THR A 80 11.90 25.86 5.38
N SER A 81 11.44 25.09 4.40
CA SER A 81 11.73 23.65 4.30
C SER A 81 13.23 23.39 4.24
N ALA A 82 14.00 24.21 3.53
CA ALA A 82 15.45 24.07 3.41
C ALA A 82 16.17 24.12 4.76
N GLU A 83 15.80 25.06 5.64
CA GLU A 83 16.39 25.18 6.98
C GLU A 83 16.00 23.99 7.87
N ALA A 84 14.74 23.55 7.81
CA ALA A 84 14.27 22.40 8.56
C ALA A 84 15.00 21.12 8.13
N CYS A 85 15.20 20.91 6.83
CA CYS A 85 15.95 19.79 6.27
C CYS A 85 17.43 19.82 6.66
N ALA A 86 18.05 21.00 6.66
CA ALA A 86 19.44 21.19 7.08
C ALA A 86 19.60 20.87 8.58
N ALA A 87 18.66 21.30 9.43
CA ALA A 87 18.63 20.98 10.84
C ALA A 87 18.43 19.47 11.09
N ALA A 88 17.63 18.82 10.25
CA ALA A 88 17.46 17.37 10.27
C ALA A 88 18.69 16.59 9.77
N SER A 89 19.72 17.28 9.26
CA SER A 89 20.90 16.67 8.64
C SER A 89 20.54 15.76 7.45
N CYS A 90 19.47 16.12 6.73
CA CYS A 90 18.97 15.35 5.61
C CYS A 90 19.42 16.00 4.29
N PRO A 91 19.89 15.22 3.30
CA PRO A 91 20.18 15.76 1.98
C PRO A 91 18.89 16.29 1.34
N SER A 92 18.97 17.45 0.68
CA SER A 92 17.80 18.18 0.16
C SER A 92 16.93 17.35 -0.79
N GLU A 93 17.53 16.41 -1.53
CA GLU A 93 16.84 15.48 -2.44
C GLU A 93 15.94 14.45 -1.73
N ARG A 94 16.14 14.24 -0.42
CA ARG A 94 15.54 13.13 0.35
C ARG A 94 14.79 13.61 1.59
N CYS A 95 14.63 14.92 1.68
CA CYS A 95 13.86 15.58 2.71
C CYS A 95 12.46 15.87 2.16
N LEU A 96 11.45 15.20 2.73
CA LEU A 96 10.06 15.41 2.37
C LEU A 96 9.38 16.19 3.49
N ILE A 97 8.68 17.26 3.14
CA ILE A 97 7.80 17.96 4.08
C ILE A 97 6.42 17.32 3.99
N LEU A 98 6.03 16.59 5.03
CA LEU A 98 4.68 16.05 5.17
C LEU A 98 3.70 17.22 5.24
N ARG A 99 2.56 17.07 4.54
CA ARG A 99 1.47 18.06 4.52
C ARG A 99 0.64 18.04 5.80
N THR A 100 1.31 18.14 6.95
CA THR A 100 0.69 18.42 8.25
C THR A 100 0.75 19.93 8.52
N ASP A 101 -0.03 20.43 9.49
CA ASP A 101 0.03 21.82 9.92
C ASP A 101 0.42 21.89 11.42
N PRO A 102 1.65 22.32 11.75
CA PRO A 102 2.74 22.68 10.84
C PRO A 102 3.31 21.46 10.09
N GLY A 103 4.03 21.71 8.98
CA GLY A 103 4.66 20.67 8.18
C GLY A 103 5.69 19.89 8.99
N GLN A 104 5.85 18.59 8.74
CA GLN A 104 6.85 17.75 9.43
C GLN A 104 7.90 17.26 8.46
N VAL A 105 9.16 17.31 8.89
CA VAL A 105 10.29 16.76 8.12
C VAL A 105 10.28 15.25 8.23
N ASP A 106 10.20 14.56 7.09
CA ASP A 106 10.44 13.14 6.94
C ASP A 106 11.69 12.92 6.08
N CYS A 107 12.68 12.26 6.66
CA CYS A 107 13.94 11.98 5.99
C CYS A 107 13.96 10.55 5.53
N GLN A 108 13.89 10.35 4.22
CA GLN A 108 13.92 9.00 3.68
C GLN A 108 15.28 8.36 4.01
N PRO A 109 15.32 7.15 4.61
CA PRO A 109 16.57 6.47 4.92
C PRO A 109 17.30 6.20 3.61
N GLU A 110 18.62 6.44 3.54
CA GLU A 110 19.42 6.06 2.37
C GLU A 110 19.12 4.61 2.06
N VAL A 111 18.42 4.39 0.95
CA VAL A 111 18.16 3.06 0.42
C VAL A 111 19.54 2.62 -0.02
N THR A 112 20.31 2.10 0.93
CA THR A 112 21.51 1.35 0.63
C THR A 112 20.98 0.19 -0.18
N PRO A 113 21.24 0.13 -1.49
CA PRO A 113 20.81 -1.02 -2.25
C PRO A 113 21.51 -2.21 -1.59
N GLU A 114 20.73 -3.03 -0.89
CA GLU A 114 21.28 -4.25 -0.30
C GLU A 114 21.84 -5.06 -1.46
N PRO A 115 23.12 -5.47 -1.41
CA PRO A 115 23.71 -6.28 -2.47
C PRO A 115 23.19 -7.71 -2.30
N GLY A 116 21.95 -7.93 -2.70
CA GLY A 116 21.24 -9.20 -2.54
C GLY A 116 19.97 -9.22 -3.37
N GLU A 117 20.04 -9.96 -4.49
CA GLU A 117 18.93 -10.49 -5.29
C GLU A 117 18.09 -9.52 -6.13
N GLY A 118 18.51 -9.44 -7.40
CA GLY A 118 17.62 -9.19 -8.53
C GLY A 118 17.74 -7.79 -9.08
N ALA A 119 18.43 -7.67 -10.22
CA ALA A 119 18.28 -6.51 -11.06
C ALA A 119 16.80 -6.43 -11.50
N ASP A 120 16.07 -5.45 -10.97
CA ASP A 120 15.00 -4.82 -11.72
C ASP A 120 15.64 -4.26 -12.99
N GLU A 121 15.65 -5.08 -14.05
CA GLU A 121 15.62 -4.59 -15.42
C GLU A 121 14.57 -3.47 -15.48
N PRO A 122 14.77 -2.41 -16.28
CA PRO A 122 13.74 -1.41 -16.45
C PRO A 122 12.45 -2.16 -16.75
N VAL A 123 11.44 -2.02 -15.89
CA VAL A 123 10.08 -2.46 -16.17
C VAL A 123 9.66 -1.63 -17.38
N SER A 124 10.09 -2.15 -18.53
CA SER A 124 9.65 -1.77 -19.86
C SER A 124 8.16 -1.75 -19.68
N SER A 125 7.60 -0.55 -19.72
CA SER A 125 6.18 -0.28 -19.67
C SER A 125 5.61 -1.07 -20.83
N SER A 126 5.37 -2.35 -20.56
CA SER A 126 4.96 -3.33 -21.54
C SER A 126 3.51 -3.00 -21.69
N ALA A 127 3.27 -2.10 -22.65
CA ALA A 127 1.95 -1.88 -23.20
C ALA A 127 1.33 -3.27 -23.33
N GLY A 128 0.28 -3.52 -22.55
CA GLY A 128 -0.37 -4.82 -22.54
C GLY A 128 -0.72 -5.25 -23.97
N GLY A 129 -0.77 -6.56 -24.20
CA GLY A 129 -1.16 -7.13 -25.49
C GLY A 129 -2.44 -6.50 -26.00
N GLY A 130 -2.45 -6.19 -27.29
CA GLY A 130 -3.60 -5.67 -28.00
C GLY A 130 -4.66 -6.74 -28.23
N GLU A 131 -5.78 -6.33 -28.82
CA GLU A 131 -6.87 -7.25 -29.16
C GLU A 131 -6.37 -8.37 -30.09
N GLY A 132 -6.64 -9.62 -29.72
CA GLY A 132 -6.22 -10.82 -30.45
C GLY A 132 -4.82 -11.34 -30.09
N ASP A 133 -4.02 -10.60 -29.31
CA ASP A 133 -2.72 -11.09 -28.84
C ASP A 133 -2.91 -12.26 -27.86
N PRO A 134 -2.01 -13.26 -27.87
CA PRO A 134 -2.08 -14.38 -26.95
C PRO A 134 -1.88 -13.92 -25.50
N CYS A 135 -2.61 -14.53 -24.57
CA CYS A 135 -2.54 -14.18 -23.15
C CYS A 135 -2.59 -15.41 -22.24
N ASP A 136 -1.88 -15.32 -21.11
CA ASP A 136 -1.90 -16.28 -20.01
C ASP A 136 -2.59 -15.73 -18.75
N ALA A 137 -2.84 -14.41 -18.70
CA ALA A 137 -3.59 -13.72 -17.66
C ALA A 137 -4.13 -12.38 -18.16
N THR A 138 -5.23 -11.88 -17.58
CA THR A 138 -5.78 -10.55 -17.91
C THR A 138 -4.78 -9.41 -17.69
N THR A 139 -3.83 -9.54 -16.76
CA THR A 139 -2.79 -8.54 -16.50
C THR A 139 -1.83 -8.34 -17.67
N ARG A 140 -1.79 -9.28 -18.63
CA ARG A 140 -1.00 -9.15 -19.87
C ARG A 140 -1.73 -8.37 -20.95
N CYS A 141 -3.04 -8.13 -20.83
CA CYS A 141 -3.82 -7.42 -21.82
C CYS A 141 -3.82 -5.90 -21.56
N ALA A 142 -3.96 -5.09 -22.61
CA ALA A 142 -4.12 -3.65 -22.48
C ALA A 142 -5.40 -3.28 -21.69
N GLU A 143 -5.47 -2.04 -21.19
CA GLU A 143 -6.64 -1.53 -20.47
C GLU A 143 -7.93 -1.67 -21.30
N GLY A 144 -9.00 -2.17 -20.68
CA GLY A 144 -10.28 -2.44 -21.36
C GLY A 144 -10.35 -3.79 -22.08
N LEU A 145 -9.27 -4.57 -22.09
CA LEU A 145 -9.24 -5.95 -22.59
C LEU A 145 -9.18 -6.96 -21.43
N PHE A 146 -9.60 -8.18 -21.72
CA PHE A 146 -9.65 -9.30 -20.78
C PHE A 146 -9.16 -10.57 -21.47
N CYS A 147 -8.44 -11.42 -20.73
CA CYS A 147 -7.96 -12.69 -21.28
C CYS A 147 -9.10 -13.71 -21.29
N ASP A 148 -9.56 -14.09 -22.49
CA ASP A 148 -10.71 -14.99 -22.68
C ASP A 148 -10.39 -16.08 -23.71
N GLY A 149 -11.06 -17.22 -23.58
CA GLY A 149 -10.83 -18.42 -24.40
C GLY A 149 -11.73 -19.58 -24.01
N ALA A 150 -11.73 -20.62 -24.85
CA ALA A 150 -12.44 -21.86 -24.56
C ALA A 150 -11.75 -22.65 -23.44
N GLU A 151 -12.47 -23.60 -22.83
CA GLU A 151 -11.86 -24.55 -21.90
C GLU A 151 -10.82 -25.44 -22.60
N GLY A 152 -9.69 -25.69 -21.92
CA GLY A 152 -8.60 -26.52 -22.40
C GLY A 152 -7.26 -25.79 -22.45
N CYS A 153 -6.16 -26.53 -22.32
CA CYS A 153 -4.81 -25.94 -22.28
C CYS A 153 -4.13 -25.85 -23.64
N ASP A 154 -4.63 -26.60 -24.62
CA ASP A 154 -4.14 -26.56 -26.00
C ASP A 154 -4.97 -25.61 -26.89
N VAL A 155 -5.92 -24.88 -26.31
CA VAL A 155 -6.73 -23.90 -27.03
C VAL A 155 -6.08 -22.52 -26.95
N PRO A 156 -6.12 -21.71 -28.02
CA PRO A 156 -5.57 -20.36 -27.98
C PRO A 156 -6.44 -19.46 -27.11
N TRP A 157 -5.81 -18.79 -26.16
CA TRP A 157 -6.39 -17.72 -25.36
C TRP A 157 -5.85 -16.38 -25.82
N THR A 158 -6.72 -15.39 -25.92
CA THR A 158 -6.35 -14.07 -26.47
C THR A 158 -6.99 -12.93 -25.70
N CYS A 159 -6.40 -11.75 -25.80
CA CYS A 159 -6.97 -10.52 -25.27
C CYS A 159 -8.20 -10.12 -26.09
N GLN A 160 -9.37 -10.07 -25.44
CA GLN A 160 -10.66 -9.72 -26.05
C GLN A 160 -11.25 -8.50 -25.33
N PRO A 161 -12.18 -7.73 -25.94
CA PRO A 161 -12.88 -6.66 -25.26
C PRO A 161 -13.54 -7.11 -23.95
N THR A 162 -13.41 -6.29 -22.91
CA THR A 162 -14.06 -6.57 -21.63
C THR A 162 -15.58 -6.66 -21.80
N ARG A 163 -16.14 -7.75 -21.29
CA ARG A 163 -17.59 -8.03 -21.27
C ARG A 163 -18.10 -8.04 -19.83
N PRO A 164 -19.39 -7.79 -19.60
CA PRO A 164 -19.95 -7.87 -18.24
C PRO A 164 -19.82 -9.29 -17.70
N CYS A 165 -19.07 -9.43 -16.61
CA CYS A 165 -18.86 -10.68 -15.93
C CYS A 165 -19.99 -10.98 -14.94
N THR A 166 -20.41 -12.23 -14.88
CA THR A 166 -21.34 -12.71 -13.86
C THR A 166 -20.68 -12.70 -12.49
N ARG A 167 -21.47 -12.49 -11.43
CA ARG A 167 -20.97 -12.39 -10.05
C ARG A 167 -20.85 -13.74 -9.32
N ASP A 168 -21.12 -14.83 -10.01
CA ASP A 168 -20.90 -16.16 -9.47
C ASP A 168 -19.40 -16.45 -9.37
N LEU A 169 -18.99 -16.99 -8.23
CA LEU A 169 -17.63 -17.40 -8.00
C LEU A 169 -17.54 -18.90 -8.30
N VAL A 170 -16.77 -19.25 -9.32
CA VAL A 170 -16.57 -20.62 -9.80
C VAL A 170 -15.12 -21.00 -9.62
N THR A 171 -14.87 -22.23 -9.15
CA THR A 171 -13.55 -22.82 -9.03
C THR A 171 -13.11 -23.42 -10.38
N TYR A 172 -11.86 -23.20 -10.75
CA TYR A 172 -11.24 -23.69 -11.98
C TYR A 172 -9.89 -24.33 -11.68
N CYS A 173 -9.54 -25.35 -12.46
CA CYS A 173 -8.17 -25.86 -12.52
C CYS A 173 -7.41 -25.15 -13.65
N GLY A 174 -6.43 -24.33 -13.30
CA GLY A 174 -5.57 -23.62 -14.25
C GLY A 174 -4.69 -24.56 -15.07
N CYS A 175 -4.28 -24.11 -16.26
CA CYS A 175 -3.38 -24.88 -17.12
C CYS A 175 -1.95 -25.02 -16.57
N ASP A 176 -1.62 -24.23 -15.56
CA ASP A 176 -0.43 -24.29 -14.74
C ASP A 176 -0.55 -25.25 -13.54
N GLY A 177 -1.72 -25.89 -13.36
CA GLY A 177 -1.99 -26.82 -12.26
C GLY A 177 -2.41 -26.15 -10.96
N GLU A 178 -2.61 -24.83 -10.93
CA GLU A 178 -3.14 -24.13 -9.77
C GLU A 178 -4.67 -24.09 -9.80
N THR A 179 -5.30 -24.35 -8.65
CA THR A 179 -6.74 -24.13 -8.48
C THR A 179 -7.00 -22.66 -8.15
N PHE A 180 -7.89 -22.01 -8.90
CA PHE A 180 -8.25 -20.60 -8.68
C PHE A 180 -9.78 -20.40 -8.75
N GLN A 181 -10.24 -19.25 -8.26
CA GLN A 181 -11.66 -18.88 -8.29
C GLN A 181 -11.86 -17.57 -9.03
N ASN A 182 -12.84 -17.51 -9.93
CA ASN A 182 -13.21 -16.30 -10.65
C ASN A 182 -14.66 -16.36 -11.14
N SER A 183 -15.10 -15.32 -11.86
CA SER A 183 -16.41 -15.27 -12.51
C SER A 183 -16.67 -16.49 -13.40
N GLY A 184 -17.88 -17.04 -13.34
CA GLY A 184 -18.34 -18.13 -14.22
C GLY A 184 -18.24 -17.82 -15.71
N SER A 185 -18.40 -16.55 -16.07
CA SER A 185 -18.37 -16.06 -17.45
C SER A 185 -17.07 -15.38 -17.86
N CYS A 186 -16.16 -15.14 -16.91
CA CYS A 186 -14.89 -14.45 -17.12
C CYS A 186 -13.78 -15.08 -16.24
N PRO A 187 -13.16 -16.18 -16.69
CA PRO A 187 -12.14 -16.89 -15.90
C PRO A 187 -10.85 -16.07 -15.72
N GLY A 188 -10.49 -15.25 -16.72
CA GLY A 188 -9.37 -14.30 -16.66
C GLY A 188 -7.98 -14.89 -16.84
N ARG A 189 -7.90 -16.21 -17.04
CA ARG A 189 -6.68 -16.96 -17.38
C ARG A 189 -7.07 -18.34 -17.96
N PRO A 190 -6.19 -18.96 -18.77
CA PRO A 190 -6.40 -20.30 -19.30
C PRO A 190 -6.61 -21.36 -18.20
N TYR A 191 -7.57 -22.25 -18.43
CA TYR A 191 -7.93 -23.31 -17.50
C TYR A 191 -8.21 -24.63 -18.22
N ALA A 192 -7.86 -25.73 -17.57
CA ALA A 192 -8.04 -27.09 -18.06
C ALA A 192 -9.49 -27.56 -17.92
N ASN A 193 -10.10 -27.32 -16.76
CA ASN A 193 -11.47 -27.70 -16.45
C ASN A 193 -12.08 -26.81 -15.35
N ARG A 194 -13.41 -26.81 -15.24
CA ARG A 194 -14.15 -26.28 -14.09
C ARG A 194 -14.10 -27.29 -12.93
N GLY A 195 -13.74 -26.83 -11.75
CA GLY A 195 -13.46 -27.68 -10.58
C GLY A 195 -12.08 -27.39 -10.00
N SER A 196 -11.69 -28.14 -8.97
CA SER A 196 -10.31 -28.11 -8.49
C SER A 196 -9.41 -29.01 -9.36
N CYS A 197 -8.10 -28.83 -9.28
CA CYS A 197 -7.16 -29.69 -10.00
C CYS A 197 -7.05 -31.12 -9.43
N GLU A 198 -7.63 -31.37 -8.26
CA GLU A 198 -7.55 -32.64 -7.54
C GLU A 198 -8.79 -33.54 -7.75
N ASP A 199 -9.81 -33.04 -8.45
CA ASP A 199 -11.09 -33.74 -8.72
C ASP A 199 -11.00 -34.81 -9.83
#